data_AF-A0A0R3WH81-F1
#
_entry.id   AF-A0A0R3WH81-F1
#
_cell.length_a   1.000
_cell.length_b   1.000
_cell.length_c   1.000
_cell.angle_alpha   90.00
_cell.angle_beta   90.00
_cell.angle_gamma   90.00
#
_symmetry.space_group_name_H-M   'P 1'
#
loop_
_entity.id
_entity.type
_entity.pdbx_description
1 polymer ?
#
loop_
_entity_poly.entity_id
_entity_poly.type
_entity_poly.pdbx_seq_one_letter_code
_entity_poly.pdbx_strand_id
1 'polypeptide(L)'
;MVWIFGGGFFSGTSTLDVYDGRYLAAMESLIVVSMQYRLGPFGFLFVASQIGGNMGLLDQQLALKWVQNHISAFNGDPKRVTLFGESAGAVSVGLHYLAPSSRQLFQRMILQSSSPLSRWALWQKPVAHEAGISVR
;
A
#
# COMPACT_ATOMS: atom_id res chain seq x y z
N MET A 1 7.59 9.86 -4.09
CA MET A 1 6.44 9.52 -3.24
C MET A 1 5.62 8.44 -3.93
N VAL A 2 5.14 7.45 -3.19
CA VAL A 2 4.42 6.29 -3.73
C VAL A 2 3.00 6.26 -3.17
N TRP A 3 2.00 6.41 -4.04
CA TRP A 3 0.58 6.51 -3.68
C TRP A 3 -0.10 5.14 -3.65
N ILE A 4 -0.83 4.88 -2.56
CA ILE A 4 -1.79 3.79 -2.46
C ILE A 4 -3.19 4.38 -2.30
N PHE A 5 -4.08 4.12 -3.26
CA PHE A 5 -5.44 4.66 -3.25
C PHE A 5 -6.33 3.96 -2.21
N GLY A 6 -7.34 4.70 -1.71
CA GLY A 6 -8.39 4.22 -0.80
C GLY A 6 -9.59 3.60 -1.52
N GLY A 7 -10.68 3.36 -0.79
CA GLY A 7 -11.89 2.71 -1.35
C GLY A 7 -12.32 1.44 -0.60
N GLY A 8 -12.04 1.39 0.71
CA GLY A 8 -12.52 0.35 1.62
C GLY A 8 -12.06 -1.08 1.28
N PHE A 9 -10.99 -1.23 0.50
CA PHE A 9 -10.51 -2.50 -0.06
C PHE A 9 -11.48 -3.20 -1.04
N PHE A 10 -12.56 -2.55 -1.48
CA PHE A 10 -13.51 -3.12 -2.46
C PHE A 10 -13.70 -2.24 -3.70
N SER A 11 -13.14 -1.03 -3.72
CA SER A 11 -13.22 -0.07 -4.81
C SER A 11 -11.96 0.79 -4.91
N GLY A 12 -11.87 1.63 -5.93
CA GLY A 12 -10.78 2.57 -6.14
C GLY A 12 -9.88 2.23 -7.32
N THR A 13 -9.11 3.21 -7.77
CA THR A 13 -8.09 3.04 -8.80
C THR A 13 -7.06 4.17 -8.73
N SER A 14 -5.82 3.90 -9.15
CA SER A 14 -4.78 4.91 -9.28
C SER A 14 -5.01 5.91 -10.41
N THR A 15 -5.95 5.65 -11.31
CA THR A 15 -6.20 6.48 -12.51
C THR A 15 -7.28 7.54 -12.33
N LEU A 16 -7.79 7.77 -11.12
CA LEU A 16 -8.73 8.87 -10.87
C LEU A 16 -8.03 10.21 -11.09
N ASP A 17 -8.71 11.16 -11.74
CA ASP A 17 -8.18 12.49 -12.04
C ASP A 17 -7.69 13.25 -10.78
N VAL A 18 -8.35 13.04 -9.64
CA VAL A 18 -7.97 13.63 -8.36
C VAL A 18 -6.60 13.14 -7.84
N TYR A 19 -6.09 12.02 -8.36
CA TYR A 19 -4.77 11.45 -8.03
C TYR A 19 -3.71 11.76 -9.08
N ASP A 20 -4.00 12.65 -10.03
CA ASP A 20 -3.03 13.08 -11.01
C ASP A 20 -1.81 13.75 -10.34
N GLY A 21 -0.69 13.04 -10.36
CA GLY A 21 0.55 13.43 -9.70
C GLY A 21 1.30 14.57 -10.39
N ARG A 22 0.86 15.07 -11.55
CA ARG A 22 1.61 16.06 -12.35
C ARG A 22 1.92 17.34 -11.57
N TYR A 23 0.93 17.88 -10.85
CA TYR A 23 1.12 19.11 -10.08
C TYR A 23 2.08 18.90 -8.91
N LEU A 24 1.90 17.82 -8.15
CA LEU A 24 2.77 17.51 -7.01
C LEU A 24 4.21 17.27 -7.47
N ALA A 25 4.41 16.55 -8.58
CA ALA A 25 5.74 16.31 -9.15
C ALA A 25 6.42 17.62 -9.60
N ALA A 26 5.68 18.51 -10.27
CA ALA A 26 6.21 19.76 -10.81
C ALA A 26 6.50 20.80 -9.72
N MET A 27 5.62 20.92 -8.72
CA MET A 27 5.74 21.95 -7.68
C MET A 27 6.79 21.58 -6.62
N GLU A 28 6.84 20.32 -6.21
CA GLU A 28 7.70 19.88 -5.10
C GLU A 28 9.00 19.21 -5.57
N SER A 29 9.28 19.23 -6.89
CA SER A 29 10.48 18.65 -7.50
C SER A 29 10.75 17.21 -7.04
N LEU A 30 9.74 16.34 -7.19
CA LEU A 30 9.79 14.96 -6.75
C LEU A 30 9.14 14.01 -7.77
N ILE A 31 9.43 12.71 -7.65
CA ILE A 31 8.78 11.68 -8.46
C ILE A 31 7.52 11.19 -7.75
N VAL A 32 6.40 11.13 -8.47
CA VAL A 32 5.17 10.48 -8.00
C VAL A 32 5.02 9.14 -8.70
N VAL A 33 4.82 8.08 -7.93
CA VAL A 33 4.47 6.74 -8.41
C VAL A 33 3.11 6.40 -7.83
N SER A 34 2.23 5.79 -8.63
CA SER A 34 0.99 5.19 -8.16
C SER A 34 0.91 3.74 -8.65
N MET A 35 0.14 2.91 -7.96
CA MET A 35 0.04 1.48 -8.26
C MET A 35 -1.41 1.00 -8.26
N GLN A 36 -1.65 -0.07 -9.00
CA GLN A 36 -2.89 -0.84 -8.92
C GLN A 36 -2.69 -2.02 -7.97
N TYR A 37 -3.74 -2.41 -7.26
CA TYR A 37 -3.78 -3.62 -6.45
C TYR A 37 -5.17 -4.24 -6.51
N ARG A 38 -5.26 -5.58 -6.34
CA ARG A 38 -6.54 -6.27 -6.37
C ARG A 38 -7.42 -5.88 -5.18
N LEU A 39 -8.73 -5.81 -5.44
CA LEU A 39 -9.76 -5.39 -4.49
C LEU A 39 -10.80 -6.50 -4.29
N GLY A 40 -11.65 -6.33 -3.27
CA GLY A 40 -12.75 -7.21 -2.96
C GLY A 40 -12.30 -8.66 -2.75
N PRO A 41 -13.13 -9.65 -3.13
CA PRO A 41 -12.75 -11.05 -3.05
C PRO A 41 -11.47 -11.39 -3.84
N PHE A 42 -11.20 -10.72 -4.95
CA PHE A 42 -9.99 -11.00 -5.75
C PHE A 42 -8.69 -10.58 -5.06
N GLY A 43 -8.74 -9.60 -4.15
CA GLY A 43 -7.59 -9.14 -3.37
C GLY A 43 -7.55 -9.68 -1.94
N PHE A 44 -8.69 -10.02 -1.35
CA PHE A 44 -8.79 -10.23 0.09
C PHE A 44 -9.65 -11.44 0.51
N LEU A 45 -10.01 -12.33 -0.42
CA LEU A 45 -10.64 -13.60 -0.05
C LEU A 45 -9.72 -14.41 0.86
N PHE A 46 -10.23 -14.78 2.03
CA PHE A 46 -9.55 -15.65 2.98
C PHE A 46 -10.43 -16.87 3.24
N VAL A 47 -9.83 -18.05 3.13
CA VAL A 47 -10.47 -19.33 3.46
C VAL A 47 -9.45 -20.09 4.30
N ALA A 48 -9.79 -20.32 5.58
CA ALA A 48 -8.90 -21.00 6.51
C ALA A 48 -8.36 -22.30 5.90
N SER A 49 -7.05 -22.55 6.03
CA SER A 49 -6.32 -23.69 5.46
C SER A 49 -6.25 -23.81 3.93
N GLN A 50 -6.85 -22.90 3.15
CA GLN A 50 -6.87 -22.99 1.68
C GLN A 50 -6.37 -21.72 0.98
N ILE A 51 -6.79 -20.54 1.44
CA ILE A 51 -6.48 -19.24 0.83
C ILE A 51 -5.99 -18.29 1.91
N GLY A 52 -4.72 -17.88 1.81
CA GLY A 52 -4.04 -17.04 2.82
C GLY A 52 -4.50 -15.58 2.92
N GLY A 53 -5.37 -15.12 2.02
CA GLY A 53 -5.81 -13.72 1.99
C GLY A 53 -4.70 -12.76 1.57
N ASN A 54 -4.93 -11.45 1.81
CA ASN A 54 -3.95 -10.38 1.65
C ASN A 54 -3.28 -10.23 0.26
N MET A 55 -3.86 -10.83 -0.78
CA MET A 55 -3.32 -10.76 -2.15
C MET A 55 -3.18 -9.33 -2.65
N GLY A 56 -4.11 -8.44 -2.30
CA GLY A 56 -4.02 -7.01 -2.59
C GLY A 56 -2.82 -6.32 -1.90
N LEU A 57 -2.49 -6.70 -0.66
CA LEU A 57 -1.30 -6.19 0.04
C LEU A 57 -0.01 -6.76 -0.56
N LEU A 58 -0.03 -8.00 -1.05
CA LEU A 58 1.10 -8.61 -1.76
C LEU A 58 1.34 -7.94 -3.12
N ASP A 59 0.27 -7.54 -3.82
CA ASP A 59 0.39 -6.73 -5.05
C ASP A 59 1.09 -5.40 -4.75
N GLN A 60 0.66 -4.71 -3.68
CA GLN A 60 1.29 -3.46 -3.24
C GLN A 60 2.77 -3.68 -2.86
N GLN A 61 3.09 -4.74 -2.13
CA GLN A 61 4.47 -5.07 -1.78
C GLN A 61 5.32 -5.34 -3.03
N LEU A 62 4.77 -6.06 -4.01
CA LEU A 62 5.47 -6.32 -5.28
C LEU A 62 5.75 -5.02 -6.03
N ALA A 63 4.79 -4.10 -6.08
CA ALA A 63 5.00 -2.76 -6.64
C ALA A 63 6.07 -1.96 -5.87
N LEU A 64 6.11 -2.05 -4.54
CA LEU A 64 7.17 -1.42 -3.73
C LEU A 64 8.55 -2.01 -4.01
N LYS A 65 8.65 -3.34 -4.20
CA LYS A 65 9.90 -4.00 -4.63
C LYS A 65 10.31 -3.53 -6.03
N TRP A 66 9.34 -3.36 -6.94
CA TRP A 66 9.60 -2.81 -8.27
C TRP A 66 10.16 -1.38 -8.18
N VAL A 67 9.56 -0.52 -7.34
CA VAL A 67 10.09 0.83 -7.10
C VAL A 67 11.52 0.78 -6.58
N GLN A 68 11.81 -0.07 -5.58
CA GLN A 68 13.17 -0.22 -5.04
C GLN A 68 14.18 -0.63 -6.12
N ASN A 69 13.80 -1.54 -7.03
CA ASN A 69 14.69 -2.07 -8.04
C ASN A 69 14.86 -1.15 -9.27
N HIS A 70 13.87 -0.29 -9.56
CA HIS A 70 13.80 0.40 -10.85
C HIS A 70 13.72 1.93 -10.76
N ILE A 71 13.39 2.53 -9.61
CA ILE A 71 13.14 3.97 -9.56
C ILE A 71 14.37 4.82 -9.89
N SER A 72 15.59 4.28 -9.70
CA SER A 72 16.83 4.93 -10.10
C SER A 72 16.91 5.22 -11.59
N ALA A 73 16.28 4.40 -12.44
CA ALA A 73 16.21 4.64 -13.89
C ALA A 73 15.34 5.85 -14.24
N PHE A 74 14.49 6.29 -13.31
CA PHE A 74 13.64 7.47 -13.44
C PHE A 74 14.21 8.68 -12.69
N ASN A 75 15.50 8.64 -12.33
CA ASN A 75 16.20 9.64 -11.50
C ASN A 75 15.68 9.72 -10.06
N GLY A 76 15.06 8.66 -9.54
CA GLY A 76 14.65 8.57 -8.15
C GLY A 76 15.72 7.98 -7.24
N ASP A 77 15.62 8.26 -5.95
CA ASP A 77 16.46 7.63 -4.93
C ASP A 77 15.65 6.56 -4.16
N PRO A 78 15.98 5.26 -4.29
CA PRO A 78 15.27 4.19 -3.58
C PRO A 78 15.38 4.31 -2.05
N LYS A 79 16.38 5.03 -1.52
CA LYS A 79 16.53 5.30 -0.08
C LYS A 79 15.65 6.46 0.42
N ARG A 80 14.99 7.20 -0.49
CA ARG A 80 14.12 8.34 -0.17
C ARG A 80 12.65 8.10 -0.52
N VAL A 81 12.23 6.85 -0.59
CA VAL A 81 10.83 6.48 -0.82
C VAL A 81 9.96 6.90 0.37
N THR A 82 8.90 7.66 0.09
CA THR A 82 7.84 8.00 1.05
C THR A 82 6.55 7.37 0.56
N LEU A 83 5.97 6.48 1.37
CA LEU A 83 4.71 5.82 1.09
C LEU A 83 3.56 6.67 1.65
N PHE A 84 2.51 6.90 0.86
CA PHE A 84 1.37 7.71 1.31
C PHE A 84 0.06 7.17 0.75
N GLY A 85 -1.02 7.35 1.52
CA GLY A 85 -2.34 6.86 1.16
C GLY A 85 -3.44 7.47 2.02
N GLU A 86 -4.67 7.37 1.53
CA GLU A 86 -5.89 7.85 2.18
C GLU A 86 -6.86 6.69 2.44
N SER A 87 -7.61 6.72 3.54
CA SER A 87 -8.59 5.69 3.90
C SER A 87 -7.97 4.28 3.88
N ALA A 88 -8.45 3.35 3.06
CA ALA A 88 -7.88 2.00 2.92
C ALA A 88 -6.41 2.02 2.43
N GLY A 89 -6.02 3.06 1.69
CA GLY A 89 -4.63 3.32 1.34
C GLY A 89 -3.79 3.67 2.57
N ALA A 90 -4.31 4.51 3.49
CA ALA A 90 -3.63 4.82 4.75
C ALA A 90 -3.49 3.59 5.66
N VAL A 91 -4.53 2.74 5.70
CA VAL A 91 -4.45 1.42 6.36
C VAL A 91 -3.31 0.60 5.74
N SER A 92 -3.27 0.49 4.41
CA SER A 92 -2.23 -0.24 3.68
C SER A 92 -0.82 0.27 4.00
N VAL A 93 -0.62 1.60 4.01
CA VAL A 93 0.65 2.22 4.41
C VAL A 93 1.06 1.77 5.81
N GLY A 94 0.13 1.79 6.77
CA GLY A 94 0.37 1.33 8.13
C GLY A 94 0.70 -0.17 8.21
N LEU A 95 0.00 -1.01 7.44
CA LEU A 95 0.27 -2.45 7.38
C LEU A 95 1.65 -2.74 6.78
N HIS A 96 2.08 -2.00 5.75
CA HIS A 96 3.45 -2.12 5.22
C HIS A 96 4.53 -1.64 6.20
N TYR A 97 4.21 -0.70 7.09
CA TYR A 97 5.12 -0.33 8.17
C TYR A 97 5.25 -1.44 9.23
N LEU A 98 4.16 -2.12 9.55
CA LEU A 98 4.16 -3.22 10.53
C LEU A 98 4.76 -4.51 9.97
N ALA A 99 4.63 -4.77 8.67
CA ALA A 99 5.12 -5.99 8.02
C ALA A 99 6.66 -5.95 7.85
N PRO A 100 7.44 -6.86 8.46
CA PRO A 100 8.90 -6.88 8.34
C PRO A 100 9.39 -6.97 6.89
N SER A 101 8.68 -7.75 6.06
CA SER A 101 8.99 -7.93 4.64
C SER A 101 8.78 -6.66 3.78
N SER A 102 8.04 -5.67 4.28
CA SER A 102 7.77 -4.40 3.60
C SER A 102 8.49 -3.20 4.24
N ARG A 103 8.81 -3.26 5.53
CA ARG A 103 9.31 -2.11 6.32
C ARG A 103 10.55 -1.43 5.71
N GLN A 104 11.42 -2.22 5.09
CA GLN A 104 12.66 -1.75 4.47
C GLN A 104 12.47 -1.17 3.06
N LEU A 105 11.28 -1.28 2.47
CA LEU A 105 11.01 -0.82 1.09
C LEU A 105 10.69 0.69 1.02
N PHE A 106 10.61 1.38 2.16
CA PHE A 106 10.36 2.82 2.22
C PHE A 106 10.89 3.44 3.51
N GLN A 107 11.17 4.75 3.46
CA GLN A 107 11.79 5.50 4.55
C GLN A 107 10.76 6.24 5.42
N ARG A 108 9.69 6.76 4.81
CA ARG A 108 8.69 7.62 5.48
C ARG A 108 7.28 7.20 5.11
N MET A 109 6.33 7.49 5.99
CA MET A 109 4.91 7.22 5.78
C MET A 109 4.05 8.47 6.04
N ILE A 110 2.99 8.63 5.25
CA ILE A 110 1.92 9.61 5.46
C ILE A 110 0.59 8.85 5.43
N LEU A 111 -0.20 8.98 6.51
CA LEU A 111 -1.50 8.31 6.66
C LEU A 111 -2.59 9.36 6.72
N GLN A 112 -3.47 9.39 5.71
CA GLN A 112 -4.58 10.35 5.63
C GLN A 112 -5.90 9.67 6.00
N SER A 113 -6.58 10.19 7.03
CA SER A 113 -7.95 9.80 7.39
C SER A 113 -8.17 8.33 7.81
N SER A 114 -7.11 7.55 8.08
CA SER A 114 -7.22 6.22 8.69
C SER A 114 -5.88 5.73 9.29
N SER A 115 -5.92 4.58 9.97
CA SER A 115 -4.77 3.89 10.56
C SER A 115 -4.98 2.37 10.52
N PRO A 116 -3.91 1.54 10.62
CA PRO A 116 -4.04 0.08 10.62
C PRO A 116 -4.80 -0.46 11.85
N LEU A 117 -5.08 0.39 12.85
CA LEU A 117 -5.86 0.05 14.04
C LEU A 117 -7.35 0.39 13.89
N SER A 118 -7.77 0.91 12.74
CA SER A 118 -9.18 1.24 12.49
C SER A 118 -10.05 -0.02 12.56
N ARG A 119 -11.24 0.10 13.15
CA ARG A 119 -12.12 -1.06 13.41
C ARG A 119 -12.45 -1.90 12.16
N TRP A 120 -12.51 -1.25 11.00
CA TRP A 120 -12.84 -1.88 9.72
C TRP A 120 -11.60 -2.35 8.93
N ALA A 121 -10.39 -1.98 9.37
CA ALA A 121 -9.14 -2.27 8.65
C ALA A 121 -8.82 -3.78 8.62
N LEU A 122 -9.26 -4.53 9.64
CA LEU A 122 -8.98 -5.94 9.82
C LEU A 122 -10.26 -6.64 10.28
N TRP A 123 -10.50 -7.87 9.80
CA TRP A 123 -11.75 -8.58 10.06
C TRP A 123 -11.97 -8.92 11.55
N GLN A 124 -10.98 -9.47 12.29
CA GLN A 124 -11.10 -9.78 13.74
C GLN A 124 -9.72 -9.88 14.45
N LYS A 125 -9.60 -9.42 15.70
CA LYS A 125 -8.32 -9.36 16.48
C LYS A 125 -7.50 -10.68 16.54
N PRO A 126 -8.08 -11.87 16.77
CA PRO A 126 -7.28 -13.11 16.86
C PRO A 126 -6.80 -13.63 15.50
N VAL A 127 -7.66 -13.54 14.46
CA VAL A 127 -7.38 -14.02 13.10
C VAL A 127 -6.48 -13.06 12.33
N ALA A 128 -6.57 -11.75 12.62
CA ALA A 128 -5.78 -10.72 11.97
C ALA A 128 -4.32 -10.68 12.42
N HIS A 129 -3.99 -11.11 13.65
CA HIS A 129 -2.61 -11.23 14.10
C HIS A 129 -1.88 -12.34 13.32
N GLU A 130 -2.53 -13.49 13.12
CA GLU A 130 -1.99 -14.56 12.27
C GLU A 130 -1.91 -14.14 10.80
N ALA A 131 -2.95 -13.50 10.24
CA ALA A 131 -2.98 -13.08 8.84
C ALA A 131 -2.04 -11.89 8.51
N GLY A 132 -1.87 -10.94 9.45
CA GLY A 132 -0.99 -9.77 9.29
C GLY A 132 0.49 -10.10 9.44
N ILE A 133 0.83 -11.10 10.25
CA ILE A 133 2.20 -11.63 10.39
C ILE A 133 2.56 -12.56 9.22
N SER A 134 1.56 -13.21 8.60
CA SER A 134 1.76 -14.15 7.48
C SER A 134 1.83 -13.50 6.10
N VAL A 135 2.18 -12.21 6.03
CA VAL A 135 2.88 -11.67 4.84
C VAL A 135 4.29 -12.30 4.78
N ARG A 136 4.33 -13.62 4.56
CA ARG A 136 5.54 -14.41 4.28
C ARG A 136 6.00 -14.15 2.86
#